data_AF-A0A656HJ83-F1
#
_entry.id   AF-A0A656HJ83-F1
#
_cell.length_a   1.000
_cell.length_b   1.000
_cell.length_c   1.000
_cell.angle_alpha   90.00
_cell.angle_beta   90.00
_cell.angle_gamma   90.00
#
_symmetry.space_group_name_H-M   'P 1'
#
loop_
_entity.id
_entity.type
_entity.pdbx_description
1 polymer ?
#
loop_
_entity_poly.entity_id
_entity_poly.type
_entity_poly.pdbx_seq_one_letter_code
_entity_poly.pdbx_strand_id
1 'polypeptide(L)'
;MKPLLTTVLLAASLGGCALPPTSGEIPTLKLEDSQLAALRTLLGVTESSPFSIKVLDQDRNASLSAGDVAVLSGGITNGEISRRKLSVSDVQTLNANLKPDYGSLARQLLAVESQWREKRPSHYTYTLQRSCFCPKDFLKPLEIRVFKNSVQQARIMPEGKPLPKSRKGEALVIEDLFAVIHRAINSQAAAIDVTYDPLYGFPTTLFIDQDKNMADEEISYAASNFKPASGLKPKP
;
A
#
# COMPACT_ATOMS: atom_id res chain seq x y z
N MET A 1 18.74 39.62 -80.07
CA MET A 1 19.18 38.71 -78.98
C MET A 1 17.98 38.51 -78.05
N LYS A 2 17.46 37.28 -77.93
CA LYS A 2 16.28 36.94 -77.11
C LYS A 2 16.67 36.81 -75.64
N PRO A 3 15.89 37.32 -74.66
CA PRO A 3 16.11 37.03 -73.25
C PRO A 3 15.37 35.74 -72.85
N LEU A 4 16.09 34.82 -72.20
CA LEU A 4 15.50 33.68 -71.49
C LEU A 4 14.99 34.13 -70.13
N LEU A 5 13.71 33.87 -69.84
CA LEU A 5 13.15 33.88 -68.49
C LEU A 5 13.50 32.56 -67.81
N THR A 6 14.11 32.62 -66.62
CA THR A 6 14.33 31.45 -65.76
C THR A 6 13.34 31.48 -64.60
N THR A 7 12.42 30.53 -64.61
CA THR A 7 11.39 30.33 -63.57
C THR A 7 12.01 29.74 -62.31
N VAL A 8 11.77 30.37 -61.15
CA VAL A 8 12.10 29.82 -59.82
C VAL A 8 11.00 28.84 -59.41
N LEU A 9 11.35 27.57 -59.18
CA LEU A 9 10.47 26.54 -58.64
C LEU A 9 10.59 26.53 -57.11
N LEU A 10 9.54 26.94 -56.39
CA LEU A 10 9.47 26.85 -54.94
C LEU A 10 8.95 25.46 -54.55
N ALA A 11 9.82 24.60 -54.01
CA ALA A 11 9.42 23.32 -53.46
C ALA A 11 8.78 23.52 -52.07
N ALA A 12 7.46 23.42 -52.00
CA ALA A 12 6.73 23.36 -50.73
C ALA A 12 6.82 21.93 -50.17
N SER A 13 7.62 21.74 -49.11
CA SER A 13 7.61 20.51 -48.33
C SER A 13 6.31 20.42 -47.54
N LEU A 14 5.45 19.46 -47.89
CA LEU A 14 4.30 19.06 -47.09
C LEU A 14 4.82 18.40 -45.81
N GLY A 15 4.87 19.17 -44.73
CA GLY A 15 4.96 18.63 -43.38
C GLY A 15 3.73 17.77 -43.14
N GLY A 16 3.93 16.48 -42.85
CA GLY A 16 2.85 15.59 -42.47
C GLY A 16 2.14 16.12 -41.22
N CYS A 17 0.94 16.65 -41.40
CA CYS A 17 0.03 16.90 -40.30
C CYS A 17 -0.34 15.54 -39.70
N ALA A 18 0.22 15.22 -38.54
CA ALA A 18 -0.39 14.22 -37.67
C ALA A 18 -1.81 14.71 -37.36
N LEU A 19 -2.81 13.91 -37.74
CA LEU A 19 -4.20 14.22 -37.48
C LEU A 19 -4.40 14.41 -35.96
N PRO A 20 -5.08 15.46 -35.50
CA PRO A 20 -5.51 15.54 -34.11
C PRO A 20 -6.43 14.34 -33.80
N PRO A 21 -6.36 13.75 -32.59
CA PRO A 21 -7.23 12.65 -32.22
C PRO A 21 -8.70 13.05 -32.40
N THR A 22 -9.48 12.18 -33.03
CA THR A 22 -10.90 12.36 -33.32
C THR A 22 -11.68 12.57 -32.02
N SER A 23 -12.28 13.76 -31.87
CA SER A 23 -12.99 14.27 -30.67
C SER A 23 -14.27 13.50 -30.26
N GLY A 24 -14.46 12.25 -30.69
CA GLY A 24 -15.70 11.48 -30.47
C GLY A 24 -15.54 10.12 -29.77
N GLU A 25 -14.32 9.59 -29.63
CA GLU A 25 -14.11 8.27 -29.02
C GLU A 25 -13.89 8.39 -27.51
N ILE A 26 -14.53 7.52 -26.72
CA ILE A 26 -14.35 7.49 -25.27
C ILE A 26 -13.00 6.84 -24.97
N PRO A 27 -12.09 7.49 -24.21
CA PRO A 27 -10.78 6.95 -23.94
C PRO A 27 -10.87 5.63 -23.16
N THR A 28 -9.91 4.74 -23.37
CA THR A 28 -9.80 3.48 -22.62
C THR A 28 -8.78 3.60 -21.49
N LEU A 29 -9.14 3.13 -20.29
CA LEU A 29 -8.21 3.04 -19.17
C LEU A 29 -7.24 1.87 -19.35
N LYS A 30 -5.98 2.11 -18.99
CA LYS A 30 -5.00 1.05 -18.76
C LYS A 30 -5.12 0.61 -17.30
N LEU A 31 -5.59 -0.62 -17.08
CA LEU A 31 -5.69 -1.20 -15.74
C LEU A 31 -4.37 -1.83 -15.32
N GLU A 32 -4.12 -1.84 -14.00
CA GLU A 32 -3.10 -2.70 -13.39
C GLU A 32 -3.50 -4.18 -13.52
N ASP A 33 -2.51 -5.08 -13.52
CA ASP A 33 -2.77 -6.52 -13.72
C ASP A 33 -3.73 -7.10 -12.68
N SER A 34 -3.65 -6.64 -11.41
CA SER A 34 -4.55 -7.09 -10.36
C SER A 34 -5.97 -6.54 -10.49
N GLN A 35 -6.13 -5.29 -10.98
CA GLN A 35 -7.43 -4.74 -11.34
C GLN A 35 -8.04 -5.50 -12.52
N LEU A 36 -7.24 -5.85 -13.53
CA LEU A 36 -7.69 -6.62 -14.67
C LEU A 36 -8.12 -8.03 -14.27
N ALA A 37 -7.38 -8.71 -13.40
CA ALA A 37 -7.74 -10.02 -12.85
C ALA A 37 -9.04 -9.98 -12.03
N ALA A 38 -9.17 -8.97 -11.15
CA ALA A 38 -10.40 -8.75 -10.40
C ALA A 38 -11.60 -8.44 -11.33
N LEU A 39 -11.37 -7.68 -12.41
CA LEU A 39 -12.39 -7.36 -13.39
C LEU A 39 -12.82 -8.57 -14.21
N ARG A 40 -11.90 -9.45 -14.59
CA ARG A 40 -12.22 -10.74 -15.22
C ARG A 40 -13.17 -11.55 -14.34
N THR A 41 -12.85 -11.66 -13.05
CA THR A 41 -13.69 -12.37 -12.08
C THR A 41 -15.07 -11.72 -11.93
N LEU A 42 -15.13 -10.39 -11.81
CA LEU A 42 -16.39 -9.63 -11.74
C LEU A 42 -17.29 -9.83 -12.96
N LEU A 43 -16.69 -10.00 -14.15
CA LEU A 43 -17.40 -10.26 -15.40
C LEU A 43 -17.70 -11.75 -15.64
N GLY A 44 -17.33 -12.63 -14.70
CA GLY A 44 -17.57 -14.07 -14.80
C GLY A 44 -16.74 -14.78 -15.85
N VAL A 45 -15.56 -14.24 -16.20
CA VAL A 45 -14.63 -14.86 -17.16
C VAL A 45 -13.37 -15.36 -16.46
N THR A 46 -12.89 -16.54 -16.87
CA THR A 46 -11.66 -17.10 -16.32
C THR A 46 -10.43 -16.41 -16.89
N GLU A 47 -9.30 -16.47 -16.20
CA GLU A 47 -8.03 -15.90 -16.70
C GLU A 47 -7.59 -16.52 -18.02
N SER A 48 -7.77 -17.84 -18.17
CA SER A 48 -7.43 -18.59 -19.38
C SER A 48 -8.39 -18.37 -20.56
N SER A 49 -9.50 -17.67 -20.34
CA SER A 49 -10.46 -17.41 -21.41
C SER A 49 -9.90 -16.40 -22.41
N PRO A 50 -10.03 -16.64 -23.74
CA PRO A 50 -9.48 -15.78 -24.79
C PRO A 50 -10.27 -14.46 -24.98
N PHE A 51 -10.99 -14.00 -23.96
CA PHE A 51 -11.76 -12.76 -24.01
C PHE A 51 -10.89 -11.55 -23.71
N SER A 52 -11.19 -10.44 -24.38
CA SER A 52 -10.56 -9.15 -24.14
C SER A 52 -11.48 -8.27 -23.31
N ILE A 53 -10.90 -7.48 -22.41
CA ILE A 53 -11.64 -6.50 -21.61
C ILE A 53 -11.02 -5.12 -21.85
N LYS A 54 -11.86 -4.12 -22.08
CA LYS A 54 -11.49 -2.70 -22.07
C LYS A 54 -12.38 -1.96 -21.08
N VAL A 55 -11.86 -0.93 -20.43
CA VAL A 55 -12.66 -0.03 -19.60
C VAL A 55 -12.70 1.34 -20.27
N LEU A 56 -13.90 1.81 -20.58
CA LEU A 56 -14.16 3.13 -21.13
C LEU A 56 -14.26 4.14 -19.99
N ASP A 57 -13.35 5.11 -20.00
CA ASP A 57 -13.25 6.24 -19.07
C ASP A 57 -14.35 7.26 -19.39
N GLN A 58 -15.50 7.13 -18.74
CA GLN A 58 -16.70 7.91 -19.08
C GLN A 58 -16.58 9.37 -18.64
N ASP A 59 -15.89 9.61 -17.54
CA ASP A 59 -15.69 10.95 -16.97
C ASP A 59 -14.37 11.61 -17.42
N ARG A 60 -13.53 10.87 -18.16
CA ARG A 60 -12.26 11.32 -18.75
C ARG A 60 -11.24 11.76 -17.71
N ASN A 61 -11.26 11.15 -16.53
CA ASN A 61 -10.36 11.48 -15.43
C ASN A 61 -9.07 10.64 -15.42
N ALA A 62 -8.91 9.72 -16.39
CA ALA A 62 -7.80 8.79 -16.54
C ALA A 62 -7.58 7.83 -15.35
N SER A 63 -8.60 7.61 -14.53
CA SER A 63 -8.59 6.80 -13.32
C SER A 63 -9.84 5.93 -13.24
N LEU A 64 -9.73 4.71 -12.70
CA LEU A 64 -10.89 3.84 -12.54
C LEU A 64 -11.89 4.43 -11.54
N SER A 65 -13.08 4.81 -12.01
CA SER A 65 -14.10 5.50 -11.22
C SER A 65 -15.50 4.88 -11.38
N ALA A 66 -16.38 5.19 -10.42
CA ALA A 66 -17.76 4.74 -10.49
C ALA A 66 -18.46 5.44 -11.65
N GLY A 67 -18.98 4.66 -12.59
CA GLY A 67 -19.59 5.17 -13.81
C GLY A 67 -18.87 4.78 -15.09
N ASP A 68 -17.60 4.38 -14.98
CA ASP A 68 -16.85 3.79 -16.09
C ASP A 68 -17.50 2.50 -16.60
N VAL A 69 -17.22 2.17 -17.86
CA VAL A 69 -17.87 1.04 -18.53
C VAL A 69 -16.85 -0.02 -18.92
N ALA A 70 -16.93 -1.19 -18.30
CA ALA A 70 -16.20 -2.37 -18.73
C ALA A 70 -16.90 -3.03 -19.94
N VAL A 71 -16.14 -3.28 -21.00
CA VAL A 71 -16.59 -3.93 -22.23
C VAL A 71 -15.83 -5.22 -22.40
N LEU A 72 -16.56 -6.33 -22.47
CA LEU A 72 -16.04 -7.67 -22.75
C LEU A 72 -16.21 -7.97 -24.24
N SER A 73 -15.16 -8.42 -24.91
CA SER A 73 -15.20 -8.77 -26.33
C SER A 73 -14.53 -10.11 -26.61
N GLY A 74 -14.94 -10.78 -27.67
CA GLY A 74 -14.34 -12.04 -28.14
C GLY A 74 -15.35 -12.99 -28.76
N GLY A 75 -15.09 -14.30 -28.65
CA GLY A 75 -15.91 -15.33 -29.28
C GLY A 75 -15.70 -15.41 -30.81
N ILE A 76 -16.57 -16.14 -31.50
CA ILE A 76 -16.42 -16.42 -32.95
C ILE A 76 -16.47 -15.14 -33.80
N THR A 77 -17.23 -14.14 -33.35
CA THR A 77 -17.41 -12.87 -34.07
C THR A 77 -16.36 -11.82 -33.72
N ASN A 78 -15.52 -12.06 -32.70
CA ASN A 78 -14.62 -11.07 -32.10
C ASN A 78 -15.30 -9.73 -31.74
N GLY A 79 -16.62 -9.74 -31.50
CA GLY A 79 -17.42 -8.57 -31.18
C GLY A 79 -17.59 -8.34 -29.69
N GLU A 80 -18.31 -7.26 -29.34
CA GLU A 80 -18.77 -7.02 -27.96
C GLU A 80 -19.72 -8.15 -27.52
N ILE A 81 -19.40 -8.76 -26.38
CA ILE A 81 -20.21 -9.78 -25.73
C ILE A 81 -21.09 -9.14 -24.66
N SER A 82 -20.51 -8.22 -23.88
CA SER A 82 -21.24 -7.52 -22.83
C SER A 82 -20.60 -6.18 -22.48
N ARG A 83 -21.43 -5.30 -21.91
CA ARG A 83 -21.01 -4.05 -21.28
C ARG A 83 -21.61 -3.92 -19.88
N ARG A 84 -20.80 -3.46 -18.94
CA ARG A 84 -21.21 -3.22 -17.55
C ARG A 84 -20.74 -1.85 -17.11
N LYS A 85 -21.66 -1.05 -16.57
CA LYS A 85 -21.32 0.18 -15.84
C LYS A 85 -20.85 -0.19 -14.43
N LEU A 86 -19.66 0.24 -14.06
CA LEU A 86 -19.05 -0.07 -12.76
C LEU A 86 -19.72 0.76 -11.66
N SER A 87 -20.15 0.08 -10.59
CA SER A 87 -20.66 0.72 -9.39
C SER A 87 -19.52 1.15 -8.46
N VAL A 88 -19.86 1.90 -7.40
CA VAL A 88 -18.89 2.23 -6.33
C VAL A 88 -18.33 0.96 -5.68
N SER A 89 -19.16 -0.06 -5.46
CA SER A 89 -18.71 -1.32 -4.87
C SER A 89 -17.80 -2.10 -5.83
N ASP A 90 -18.11 -2.09 -7.13
CA ASP A 90 -17.27 -2.73 -8.14
C ASP A 90 -15.88 -2.11 -8.13
N VAL A 91 -15.79 -0.78 -8.17
CA VAL A 91 -14.50 -0.05 -8.15
C VAL A 91 -13.72 -0.32 -6.86
N GLN A 92 -14.40 -0.38 -5.71
CA GLN A 92 -13.77 -0.77 -4.45
C GLN A 92 -13.19 -2.20 -4.53
N THR A 93 -13.94 -3.17 -5.07
CA THR A 93 -13.45 -4.54 -5.24
C THR A 93 -12.28 -4.62 -6.21
N LEU A 94 -12.33 -3.89 -7.33
CA LEU A 94 -11.24 -3.84 -8.31
C LEU A 94 -9.97 -3.24 -7.72
N ASN A 95 -10.12 -2.25 -6.85
CA ASN A 95 -9.01 -1.61 -6.15
C ASN A 95 -8.54 -2.36 -4.90
N ALA A 96 -9.37 -3.23 -4.31
CA ALA A 96 -9.03 -3.97 -3.09
C ALA A 96 -7.86 -4.96 -3.26
N ASN A 97 -7.58 -5.38 -4.50
CA ASN A 97 -6.43 -6.23 -4.85
C ASN A 97 -5.21 -5.43 -5.34
N LEU A 98 -5.25 -4.11 -5.28
CA LEU A 98 -4.06 -3.30 -5.51
C LEU A 98 -3.11 -3.47 -4.34
N LYS A 99 -1.82 -3.55 -4.65
CA LYS A 99 -0.75 -3.36 -3.65
C LYS A 99 -1.05 -2.07 -2.87
N PRO A 100 -0.70 -2.01 -1.56
CA PRO A 100 -0.84 -0.77 -0.80
C PRO A 100 -0.31 0.43 -1.58
N ASP A 101 -1.01 1.57 -1.52
CA ASP A 101 -0.44 2.83 -2.01
C ASP A 101 0.71 3.24 -1.09
N TYR A 102 1.90 2.73 -1.40
CA TYR A 102 3.11 2.96 -0.63
C TYR A 102 3.45 4.45 -0.53
N GLY A 103 3.03 5.26 -1.52
CA GLY A 103 3.26 6.71 -1.53
C GLY A 103 2.40 7.44 -0.51
N SER A 104 1.12 7.08 -0.36
CA SER A 104 0.28 7.63 0.72
C SER A 104 0.66 7.06 2.09
N LEU A 105 0.93 5.76 2.16
CA LEU A 105 1.33 5.11 3.42
C LEU A 105 2.65 5.69 3.96
N ALA A 106 3.65 5.94 3.09
CA ALA A 106 4.90 6.58 3.49
C ALA A 106 4.66 8.02 4.00
N ARG A 107 3.80 8.80 3.34
CA ARG A 107 3.45 10.17 3.80
C ARG A 107 2.73 10.14 5.14
N GLN A 108 1.79 9.22 5.32
CA GLN A 108 1.09 9.04 6.58
C GLN A 108 2.06 8.64 7.70
N LEU A 109 2.93 7.67 7.44
CA LEU A 109 3.96 7.20 8.38
C LEU A 109 4.87 8.35 8.83
N LEU A 110 5.36 9.17 7.90
CA LEU A 110 6.18 10.34 8.24
C LEU A 110 5.44 11.35 9.12
N ALA A 111 4.14 11.57 8.89
CA ALA A 111 3.33 12.49 9.67
C ALA A 111 3.12 11.99 11.12
N VAL A 112 2.71 10.73 11.30
CA VAL A 112 2.49 10.16 12.64
C VAL A 112 3.79 9.94 13.40
N GLU A 113 4.88 9.61 12.72
CA GLU A 113 6.21 9.53 13.34
C GLU A 113 6.68 10.91 13.80
N SER A 114 6.38 11.97 13.05
CA SER A 114 6.64 13.34 13.49
C SER A 114 5.84 13.71 14.74
N GLN A 115 4.55 13.34 14.78
CA GLN A 115 3.72 13.51 15.97
C GLN A 115 4.31 12.78 17.17
N TRP A 116 4.78 11.55 16.99
CA TRP A 116 5.48 10.80 18.04
C TRP A 116 6.73 11.53 18.51
N ARG A 117 7.61 11.97 17.60
CA ARG A 117 8.84 12.68 17.97
C ARG A 117 8.57 13.95 18.78
N GLU A 118 7.51 14.68 18.46
CA GLU A 118 7.13 15.90 19.15
C GLU A 118 6.51 15.64 20.53
N LYS A 119 5.61 14.65 20.63
CA LYS A 119 4.78 14.44 21.82
C LYS A 119 5.29 13.36 22.77
N ARG A 120 6.24 12.52 22.34
CA ARG A 120 6.69 11.37 23.15
C ARG A 120 7.30 11.81 24.48
N PRO A 121 6.97 11.13 25.58
CA PRO A 121 7.70 11.32 26.82
C PRO A 121 9.13 10.77 26.69
N SER A 122 10.07 11.34 27.47
CA SER A 122 11.46 10.84 27.51
C SER A 122 11.57 9.41 28.03
N HIS A 123 10.60 8.99 28.85
CA HIS A 123 10.51 7.66 29.42
C HIS A 123 9.05 7.21 29.43
N TYR A 124 8.84 5.93 29.19
CA TYR A 124 7.50 5.35 29.15
C TYR A 124 7.55 3.86 29.45
N THR A 125 6.39 3.32 29.77
CA THR A 125 6.15 1.88 29.85
C THR A 125 5.00 1.52 28.94
N TYR A 126 5.04 0.34 28.34
CA TYR A 126 3.93 -0.20 27.56
C TYR A 126 4.02 -1.72 27.49
N THR A 127 2.95 -2.34 27.02
CA THR A 127 2.88 -3.77 26.74
C THR A 127 2.99 -3.99 25.23
N LEU A 128 3.93 -4.80 24.80
CA LEU A 128 4.05 -5.24 23.41
C LEU A 128 3.73 -6.72 23.30
N GLN A 129 2.81 -7.08 22.41
CA GLN A 129 2.52 -8.47 22.07
C GLN A 129 2.76 -8.68 20.58
N ARG A 130 3.50 -9.74 20.25
CA ARG A 130 3.67 -10.19 18.87
C ARG A 130 2.72 -11.36 18.60
N SER A 131 2.20 -11.41 17.39
CA SER A 131 1.54 -12.58 16.82
C SER A 131 2.30 -13.01 15.56
N CYS A 132 2.64 -14.30 15.48
CA CYS A 132 3.30 -14.93 14.33
C CYS A 132 3.10 -16.45 14.40
N PHE A 133 3.44 -17.16 13.34
CA PHE A 133 3.63 -18.61 13.40
C PHE A 133 4.98 -18.94 14.07
N CYS A 134 5.02 -18.81 15.39
CA CYS A 134 6.23 -18.91 16.21
C CYS A 134 5.93 -19.62 17.54
N PRO A 135 6.94 -20.16 18.24
CA PRO A 135 6.70 -20.92 19.47
C PRO A 135 5.98 -20.07 20.53
N LYS A 136 5.09 -20.70 21.32
CA LYS A 136 4.19 -20.00 22.27
C LYS A 136 4.89 -19.01 23.19
N ASP A 137 6.12 -19.28 23.60
CA ASP A 137 6.90 -18.39 24.46
C ASP A 137 7.18 -17.02 23.82
N PHE A 138 7.24 -16.96 22.49
CA PHE A 138 7.45 -15.75 21.68
C PHE A 138 6.17 -14.92 21.45
N LEU A 139 5.01 -15.50 21.77
CA LEU A 139 3.70 -14.85 21.68
C LEU A 139 3.27 -14.18 23.00
N LYS A 140 4.00 -14.45 24.09
CA LYS A 140 3.71 -13.87 25.40
C LYS A 140 3.95 -12.36 25.37
N PRO A 141 3.03 -11.53 25.92
CA PRO A 141 3.23 -10.10 25.98
C PRO A 141 4.44 -9.72 26.83
N LEU A 142 5.08 -8.61 26.46
CA LEU A 142 6.21 -8.04 27.19
C LEU A 142 5.81 -6.70 27.81
N GLU A 143 5.98 -6.53 29.11
CA GLU A 143 6.02 -5.19 29.73
C GLU A 143 7.41 -4.60 29.46
N ILE A 144 7.46 -3.52 28.69
CA ILE A 144 8.70 -2.85 28.27
C ILE A 144 8.76 -1.47 28.94
N ARG A 145 9.87 -1.20 29.62
CA ARG A 145 10.22 0.12 30.17
C ARG A 145 11.32 0.74 29.32
N VAL A 146 11.04 1.91 28.78
CA VAL A 146 11.93 2.65 27.91
C VAL A 146 12.46 3.87 28.66
N PHE A 147 13.78 4.05 28.64
CA PHE A 147 14.48 5.18 29.21
C PHE A 147 15.30 5.87 28.12
N LYS A 148 14.98 7.13 27.77
CA LYS A 148 15.68 7.89 26.73
C LYS A 148 15.87 7.11 25.43
N ASN A 149 14.77 6.57 24.89
CA ASN A 149 14.76 5.79 23.66
C ASN A 149 15.60 4.50 23.71
N SER A 150 15.75 3.90 24.89
CA SER A 150 16.45 2.62 25.06
C SER A 150 15.69 1.74 26.02
N VAL A 151 15.61 0.44 25.72
CA VAL A 151 14.98 -0.54 26.62
C VAL A 151 15.81 -0.62 27.91
N GLN A 152 15.23 -0.11 29.00
CA GLN A 152 15.80 -0.25 30.34
C GLN A 152 15.51 -1.63 30.90
N GLN A 153 14.29 -2.13 30.67
CA GLN A 153 13.80 -3.39 31.20
C GLN A 153 12.69 -3.96 30.32
N ALA A 154 12.68 -5.27 30.17
CA ALA A 154 11.57 -6.01 29.58
C ALA A 154 11.23 -7.22 30.46
N ARG A 155 9.94 -7.47 30.68
CA ARG A 155 9.43 -8.59 31.46
C ARG A 155 8.36 -9.35 30.70
N ILE A 156 8.42 -10.68 30.75
CA ILE A 156 7.42 -11.57 30.17
C ILE A 156 6.17 -11.56 31.07
N MET A 157 5.01 -11.32 30.47
CA MET A 157 3.71 -11.35 31.14
C MET A 157 3.03 -12.71 30.95
N PRO A 158 2.19 -13.15 31.92
CA PRO A 158 1.86 -12.47 33.17
C PRO A 158 2.87 -12.71 34.31
N GLU A 159 3.87 -13.55 34.12
CA GLU A 159 4.73 -14.04 35.20
C GLU A 159 5.71 -13.00 35.76
N GLY A 160 5.89 -11.86 35.08
CA GLY A 160 6.79 -10.77 35.49
C GLY A 160 8.28 -11.14 35.43
N LYS A 161 8.62 -12.26 34.78
CA LYS A 161 10.01 -12.74 34.68
C LYS A 161 10.82 -11.83 33.75
N PRO A 162 12.09 -11.49 34.07
CA PRO A 162 12.95 -10.76 33.15
C PRO A 162 13.08 -11.48 31.80
N LEU A 163 13.05 -10.74 30.71
CA LEU A 163 13.28 -11.29 29.37
C LEU A 163 14.72 -11.85 29.28
N PRO A 164 14.91 -13.12 28.87
CA PRO A 164 16.23 -13.71 28.71
C PRO A 164 17.10 -12.95 27.71
N LYS A 165 18.42 -12.92 27.92
CA LYS A 165 19.37 -12.22 27.02
C LYS A 165 19.29 -12.72 25.56
N SER A 166 19.03 -14.01 25.35
CA SER A 166 18.85 -14.61 24.02
C SER A 166 17.65 -14.04 23.27
N ARG A 167 16.67 -13.48 23.99
CA ARG A 167 15.42 -12.92 23.47
C ARG A 167 15.39 -11.40 23.47
N LYS A 168 16.52 -10.72 23.76
CA LYS A 168 16.54 -9.25 23.92
C LYS A 168 15.95 -8.49 22.74
N GLY A 169 16.09 -9.03 21.52
CA GLY A 169 15.61 -8.42 20.28
C GLY A 169 14.08 -8.37 20.15
N GLU A 170 13.35 -9.05 21.04
CA GLU A 170 11.88 -8.98 21.09
C GLU A 170 11.37 -7.76 21.87
N ALA A 171 12.21 -7.17 22.71
CA ALA A 171 11.89 -5.93 23.41
C ALA A 171 12.19 -4.76 22.47
N LEU A 172 11.17 -4.32 21.74
CA LEU A 172 11.25 -3.19 20.84
C LEU A 172 10.94 -1.89 21.59
N VAL A 173 11.51 -0.77 21.15
CA VAL A 173 10.96 0.57 21.44
C VAL A 173 9.95 0.96 20.36
N ILE A 174 9.20 2.05 20.56
CA ILE A 174 8.23 2.51 19.55
C ILE A 174 8.91 2.86 18.22
N GLU A 175 10.11 3.41 18.27
CA GLU A 175 10.95 3.72 17.12
C GLU A 175 11.28 2.48 16.28
N ASP A 176 11.44 1.31 16.92
CA ASP A 176 11.66 0.05 16.20
C ASP A 176 10.39 -0.41 15.48
N LEU A 177 9.20 -0.14 16.03
CA LEU A 177 7.92 -0.44 15.34
C LEU A 177 7.78 0.41 14.09
N PHE A 178 8.11 1.70 14.14
CA PHE A 178 8.19 2.53 12.93
C PHE A 178 9.18 1.97 11.91
N ALA A 179 10.35 1.51 12.37
CA ALA A 179 11.33 0.89 11.48
C ALA A 179 10.81 -0.41 10.83
N VAL A 180 9.97 -1.19 11.52
CA VAL A 180 9.28 -2.36 10.93
C VAL A 180 8.36 -1.91 9.80
N ILE A 181 7.56 -0.85 10.01
CA ILE A 181 6.62 -0.34 8.99
C ILE A 181 7.39 0.23 7.79
N HIS A 182 8.44 1.04 8.01
CA HIS A 182 9.29 1.54 6.93
C HIS A 182 9.87 0.41 6.08
N ARG A 183 10.34 -0.67 6.72
CA ARG A 183 10.85 -1.85 5.97
C ARG A 183 9.77 -2.50 5.13
N ALA A 184 8.56 -2.69 5.67
CA ALA A 184 7.45 -3.28 4.92
C ALA A 184 7.02 -2.43 3.72
N ILE A 185 7.01 -1.10 3.87
CA ILE A 185 6.75 -0.16 2.76
C ILE A 185 7.86 -0.28 1.70
N ASN A 186 9.12 -0.25 2.12
CA ASN A 186 10.28 -0.29 1.23
C ASN A 186 10.42 -1.65 0.50
N SER A 187 10.05 -2.74 1.14
CA SER A 187 10.01 -4.08 0.54
C SER A 187 8.74 -4.32 -0.29
N GLN A 188 7.81 -3.37 -0.32
CA GLN A 188 6.52 -3.49 -0.99
C GLN A 188 5.75 -4.73 -0.53
N ALA A 189 5.61 -4.89 0.79
CA ALA A 189 4.80 -5.95 1.40
C ALA A 189 3.38 -5.98 0.79
N ALA A 190 2.85 -7.19 0.61
CA ALA A 190 1.57 -7.44 -0.05
C ALA A 190 0.37 -6.89 0.74
N ALA A 191 0.47 -6.80 2.07
CA ALA A 191 -0.46 -6.02 2.90
C ALA A 191 0.26 -5.37 4.09
N ILE A 192 -0.17 -4.14 4.42
CA ILE A 192 0.28 -3.39 5.59
C ILE A 192 -0.96 -2.72 6.19
N ASP A 193 -1.32 -3.09 7.42
CA ASP A 193 -2.39 -2.45 8.17
C ASP A 193 -1.85 -1.95 9.51
N VAL A 194 -2.05 -0.66 9.79
CA VAL A 194 -1.52 0.00 10.98
C VAL A 194 -2.57 0.92 11.57
N THR A 195 -2.87 0.73 12.86
CA THR A 195 -3.59 1.72 13.66
C THR A 195 -2.61 2.49 14.52
N TYR A 196 -2.82 3.79 14.64
CA TYR A 196 -1.98 4.68 15.45
C TYR A 196 -2.76 5.24 16.63
N ASP A 197 -2.05 5.52 17.73
CA ASP A 197 -2.59 6.24 18.87
C ASP A 197 -2.92 7.69 18.45
N PRO A 198 -4.13 8.20 18.70
CA PRO A 198 -4.53 9.52 18.23
C PRO A 198 -3.80 10.67 18.94
N LEU A 199 -3.33 10.45 20.18
CA LEU A 199 -2.68 11.49 20.98
C LEU A 199 -1.19 11.57 20.66
N TYR A 200 -0.49 10.44 20.72
CA TYR A 200 0.96 10.35 20.61
C TYR A 200 1.44 9.90 19.22
N GLY A 201 0.60 9.29 18.38
CA GLY A 201 0.96 8.88 17.02
C GLY A 201 1.78 7.58 16.91
N PHE A 202 2.00 6.84 18.01
CA PHE A 202 2.70 5.56 17.95
C PHE A 202 1.81 4.43 17.39
N PRO A 203 2.36 3.39 16.75
CA PRO A 203 1.57 2.25 16.26
C PRO A 203 0.97 1.45 17.43
N THR A 204 -0.36 1.36 17.50
CA THR A 204 -1.09 0.55 18.49
C THR A 204 -1.35 -0.86 17.98
N THR A 205 -1.64 -1.01 16.70
CA THR A 205 -1.68 -2.30 16.00
C THR A 205 -0.89 -2.19 14.70
N LEU A 206 -0.24 -3.29 14.33
CA LEU A 206 0.52 -3.43 13.11
C LEU A 206 0.30 -4.85 12.61
N PHE A 207 -0.10 -5.01 11.35
CA PHE A 207 -0.15 -6.28 10.63
C PHE A 207 0.61 -6.12 9.31
N ILE A 208 1.48 -7.09 9.02
CA ILE A 208 2.25 -7.15 7.78
C ILE A 208 2.16 -8.58 7.23
N ASP A 209 1.86 -8.64 5.94
CA ASP A 209 1.95 -9.81 5.07
C ASP A 209 2.89 -9.39 3.92
N GLN A 210 4.08 -9.99 3.87
CA GLN A 210 5.07 -9.74 2.83
C GLN A 210 4.62 -10.30 1.49
N ASP A 211 4.07 -11.51 1.46
CA ASP A 211 3.61 -12.18 0.25
C ASP A 211 2.39 -13.06 0.53
N LYS A 212 1.25 -12.67 -0.05
CA LYS A 212 -0.04 -13.39 0.04
C LYS A 212 0.02 -14.86 -0.40
N ASN A 213 1.07 -15.29 -1.09
CA ASN A 213 1.26 -16.66 -1.55
C ASN A 213 2.19 -17.48 -0.63
N MET A 214 2.75 -16.88 0.41
CA MET A 214 3.62 -17.54 1.38
C MET A 214 2.89 -17.67 2.72
N ALA A 215 2.56 -18.90 3.10
CA ALA A 215 1.95 -19.14 4.41
C ALA A 215 2.95 -18.92 5.56
N ASP A 216 2.42 -18.50 6.71
CA ASP A 216 3.09 -18.47 8.02
C ASP A 216 4.23 -17.43 8.16
N GLU A 217 4.35 -16.49 7.22
CA GLU A 217 5.32 -15.39 7.28
C GLU A 217 4.77 -14.12 7.94
N GLU A 218 3.44 -14.03 8.08
CA GLU A 218 2.75 -12.85 8.56
C GLU A 218 3.12 -12.54 10.01
N ILE A 219 3.26 -11.24 10.28
CA ILE A 219 3.61 -10.75 11.61
C ILE A 219 2.69 -9.64 12.03
N SER A 220 2.21 -9.72 13.27
CA SER A 220 1.50 -8.63 13.92
C SER A 220 2.16 -8.19 15.22
N TYR A 221 2.00 -6.92 15.53
CA TYR A 221 2.31 -6.33 16.83
C TYR A 221 1.11 -5.59 17.38
N ALA A 222 0.89 -5.73 18.69
CA ALA A 222 -0.08 -4.94 19.44
C ALA A 222 0.64 -4.24 20.60
N ALA A 223 0.60 -2.91 20.59
CA ALA A 223 1.11 -2.05 21.65
C ALA A 223 -0.07 -1.52 22.49
N SER A 224 -0.05 -1.79 23.79
CA SER A 224 -1.13 -1.45 24.72
C SER A 224 -0.57 -0.96 26.05
N ASN A 225 -1.46 -0.51 26.95
CA ASN A 225 -1.09 -0.05 28.29
C ASN A 225 0.01 1.03 28.32
N PHE A 226 0.08 1.86 27.27
CA PHE A 226 1.07 2.93 27.17
C PHE A 226 0.88 3.96 28.29
N LYS A 227 1.96 4.25 29.01
CA LYS A 227 1.98 5.23 30.09
C LYS A 227 3.30 5.99 30.09
N PRO A 228 3.30 7.33 30.05
CA PRO A 228 4.47 8.12 30.41
C PRO A 228 5.00 7.70 31.79
N ALA A 229 6.32 7.57 31.91
CA ALA A 229 6.94 7.15 33.15
C ALA A 229 7.72 8.32 33.76
N SER A 230 7.29 8.77 34.94
CA SER A 230 7.99 9.76 35.74
C SER A 230 8.97 9.07 36.70
N GLY A 231 10.19 9.59 36.83
CA GLY A 231 11.13 9.14 37.86
C GLY A 231 11.88 7.82 37.60
N LEU A 232 11.89 7.30 36.36
CA LEU A 232 12.84 6.24 36.01
C LEU A 232 14.28 6.75 36.16
N LYS A 233 15.10 6.04 36.93
CA LYS A 233 16.52 6.35 37.12
C LYS A 233 17.37 5.62 36.06
N PRO A 234 18.57 6.11 35.71
CA PRO A 234 19.52 5.36 34.89
C PRO A 234 19.75 3.97 35.49
N LYS A 235 20.02 2.99 34.64
CA LYS A 235 20.50 1.69 35.11
C LYS A 235 21.85 1.92 35.82
N PRO A 236 22.06 1.39 37.05
CA PRO A 236 23.34 1.48 37.73
C PRO A 236 24.45 0.77 36.96
#